data_AF-A0A8C2E284-F1
#
_entry.id   AF-A0A8C2E284-F1
#
_cell.length_a   1.000
_cell.length_b   1.000
_cell.length_c   1.000
_cell.angle_alpha   90.00
_cell.angle_beta   90.00
_cell.angle_gamma   90.00
#
_symmetry.space_group_name_H-M   'P 1'
#
loop_
_entity.id
_entity.type
_entity.pdbx_description
1 polymer ?
#
loop_
_entity_poly.entity_id
_entity_poly.type
_entity_poly.pdbx_seq_one_letter_code
_entity_poly.pdbx_strand_id
1 'polypeptide(L)' 'MAASVKVAVRVRPFNSRETSRDAKCVIQMQGSSTCECKHTSRDLCDFLSPSGDL' A
#
# COMPACT_ATOMS: atom_id res chain seq x y z
N MET A 1 19.97 10.96 -17.30
CA MET A 1 20.41 11.48 -15.99
C MET A 1 20.17 10.39 -14.96
N ALA A 2 21.23 9.89 -14.33
CA ALA A 2 21.16 8.77 -13.40
C ALA A 2 20.61 9.25 -12.05
N ALA A 3 19.40 8.82 -11.70
CA ALA A 3 18.88 8.94 -10.34
C ALA A 3 19.28 7.68 -9.57
N SER A 4 20.45 7.71 -8.91
CA SER A 4 20.85 6.63 -7.97
C SER A 4 20.23 6.88 -6.60
N VAL A 5 18.91 6.80 -6.50
CA VAL A 5 18.17 6.94 -5.25
C VAL A 5 17.33 5.68 -5.05
N LYS A 6 17.54 5.00 -3.92
CA LYS A 6 16.74 3.83 -3.51
C LYS A 6 15.74 4.28 -2.47
N VAL A 7 14.46 4.17 -2.80
CA VAL A 7 13.35 4.44 -1.89
C VAL A 7 12.76 3.11 -1.43
N ALA A 8 12.48 2.99 -0.13
CA ALA A 8 11.82 1.84 0.45
C ALA A 8 10.69 2.31 1.38
N VAL A 9 9.61 1.55 1.41
CA VAL A 9 8.44 1.80 2.27
C VAL A 9 8.27 0.61 3.20
N ARG A 10 7.88 0.87 4.46
CA ARG A 10 7.62 -0.15 5.48
C ARG A 10 6.29 0.12 6.16
N VAL A 11 5.40 -0.87 6.13
CA VAL A 11 4.18 -0.87 6.95
C VAL A 11 4.53 -1.34 8.37
N ARG A 12 3.91 -0.73 9.38
CA ARG A 12 4.08 -1.10 10.79
C ARG A 12 2.75 -1.64 11.37
N PRO A 13 2.81 -2.51 12.40
CA PRO A 13 1.61 -2.91 13.13
C PRO A 13 0.91 -1.72 13.78
N PHE A 14 -0.37 -1.88 14.09
CA PHE A 14 -1.16 -0.91 14.85
C PHE A 14 -0.57 -0.68 16.23
N ASN A 15 -0.52 0.60 16.64
CA ASN A 15 -0.16 0.93 18.00
C ASN A 15 -1.39 0.98 18.92
N SER A 16 -1.13 1.14 20.22
CA SER A 16 -2.03 1.52 21.32
C SER A 16 -3.37 2.11 20.88
N ARG A 17 -3.25 3.28 20.26
CA ARG A 17 -4.33 4.20 19.90
C ARG A 17 -5.12 3.68 18.72
N GLU A 18 -4.47 3.08 17.73
CA GLU A 18 -5.16 2.50 16.57
C GLU A 18 -5.99 1.28 16.98
N THR A 19 -5.42 0.39 17.79
CA THR A 19 -6.14 -0.79 18.30
C THR A 19 -7.33 -0.38 19.18
N SER A 20 -7.18 0.65 20.03
CA SER A 20 -8.29 1.15 20.86
C SER A 20 -9.47 1.76 20.10
N ARG A 21 -9.27 2.07 18.80
CA ARG A 21 -10.28 2.70 17.94
C ARG A 21 -10.79 1.75 16.87
N ASP A 22 -10.49 0.46 16.98
CA ASP A 22 -10.84 -0.57 15.99
C ASP A 22 -10.44 -0.17 14.56
N ALA A 23 -9.26 0.47 14.44
CA ALA A 23 -8.77 0.94 13.15
C ALA A 23 -8.50 -0.24 12.20
N LYS A 24 -8.86 -0.09 10.92
CA LYS A 24 -8.69 -1.12 9.90
C LYS A 24 -7.40 -0.92 9.13
N CYS A 25 -6.75 -2.03 8.75
CA CYS A 25 -5.58 -1.96 7.88
C CYS A 25 -6.04 -1.66 6.47
N VAL A 26 -5.72 -0.48 5.99
CA VAL A 26 -6.06 0.02 4.64
C VAL A 26 -4.85 -0.02 3.72
N ILE A 27 -3.77 -0.71 4.08
CA ILE A 27 -2.57 -0.81 3.26
C ILE A 27 -2.29 -2.28 3.04
N GLN A 28 -2.13 -2.67 1.78
CA GLN A 28 -1.68 -3.98 1.35
C GLN A 28 -0.42 -3.83 0.51
N MET A 29 0.41 -4.86 0.51
CA MET A 29 1.61 -4.90 -0.34
C MET A 29 1.46 -6.07 -1.29
N GLN A 30 1.63 -5.80 -2.59
CA GLN A 30 1.68 -6.81 -3.64
C GLN A 30 3.05 -6.73 -4.32
N GLY A 31 3.93 -7.69 -4.03
CA GLY A 31 5.31 -7.65 -4.50
C GLY A 31 6.05 -6.40 -3.99
N SER A 32 6.62 -5.61 -4.89
CA SER A 32 7.28 -4.34 -4.60
C SER A 32 6.32 -3.15 -4.51
N SER A 33 5.04 -3.34 -4.82
CA SER A 33 4.03 -2.28 -4.86
C SER A 33 3.26 -2.22 -3.53
N THR A 34 3.04 -1.01 -3.01
CA THR A 34 2.19 -0.74 -1.86
C THR A 34 0.88 -0.13 -2.32
N CYS A 35 -0.25 -0.74 -1.98
CA CYS A 35 -1.58 -0.33 -2.38
C CYS A 35 -2.43 0.05 -1.17
N GLU A 36 -3.26 1.08 -1.33
CA GLU A 36 -4.25 1.49 -0.32
C GLU A 36 -5.60 0.83 -0.59
N CYS A 37 -6.08 0.01 0.34
CA CYS A 37 -7.36 -0.66 0.28
C CYS A 37 -8.43 0.21 0.96
N LYS A 38 -9.18 0.97 0.16
CA LYS A 38 -10.29 1.77 0.68
C LYS A 38 -11.44 0.85 1.07
N HIS A 39 -11.98 1.06 2.27
CA HIS A 39 -13.09 0.27 2.83
C HIS A 39 -14.44 0.69 2.24
N THR A 40 -14.54 0.71 0.90
CA THR A 40 -15.78 0.89 0.16
C THR A 40 -15.95 -0.35 -0.71
N SER A 41 -17.14 -0.92 -0.74
CA SER A 41 -17.53 -2.24 -1.28
C SER A 41 -17.29 -2.49 -2.78
N ARG A 42 -16.28 -1.86 -3.38
CA ARG A 42 -15.81 -2.09 -4.74
C ARG A 42 -14.30 -2.19 -4.69
N ASP A 43 -13.83 -3.42 -4.67
CA ASP A 43 -12.43 -3.80 -4.89
C ASP A 43 -11.86 -3.04 -6.08
N LEU A 44 -10.76 -2.32 -5.85
CA LEU A 44 -10.00 -1.62 -6.88
C LEU A 44 -8.51 -1.97 -6.78
N CYS A 45 -8.20 -3.20 -6.37
CA CYS A 45 -6.91 -3.81 -6.72
C CYS A 45 -6.80 -4.07 -8.25
N ASP A 46 -7.83 -3.76 -9.03
CA ASP A 46 -7.91 -3.99 -10.48
C ASP A 46 -7.37 -2.85 -11.38
N PHE A 47 -6.90 -1.70 -10.85
CA PHE A 47 -6.46 -0.58 -11.73
C PHE A 47 -4.97 -0.23 -11.71
N LEU A 48 -4.10 -1.16 -11.31
CA LEU A 48 -2.68 -1.08 -11.65
C LEU A 48 -2.16 -2.45 -12.07
N SER A 49 -2.56 -2.92 -13.25
CA SER A 49 -1.58 -3.56 -14.13
C SER A 49 -0.53 -2.49 -14.44
N PRO A 50 0.76 -2.66 -14.07
CA PRO A 50 1.82 -1.90 -14.69
C PRO A 50 1.98 -2.46 -16.11
N SER A 51 1.06 -2.10 -17.01
CA SER A 51 1.29 -2.25 -18.45
C SER A 51 2.33 -1.19 -18.82
N GLY A 52 3.59 -1.59 -18.90
CA GLY A 52 4.66 -0.71 -19.31
C GLY A 52 6.04 -1.30 -19.06
N ASP A 53 6.38 -2.36 -19.81
CA ASP A 53 7.75 -2.58 -20.23
C ASP A 53 8.31 -1.27 -20.81
N LEU A 54 9.43 -0.79 -20.25
CA LEU A 54 10.46 0.03 -20.90
C LEU A 54 11.71 0.10 -20.01
#